data_AF-A0A374NLX2-F1
#
_entry.id   AF-A0A374NLX2-F1
#
_cell.length_a   1.000
_cell.length_b   1.000
_cell.length_c   1.000
_cell.angle_alpha   90.00
_cell.angle_beta   90.00
_cell.angle_gamma   90.00
#
_symmetry.space_group_name_H-M   'P 1'
#
loop_
_entity.id
_entity.type
_entity.pdbx_description
1 polymer ?
#
loop_
_entity_poly.entity_id
_entity_poly.type
_entity_poly.pdbx_seq_one_letter_code
_entity_poly.pdbx_strand_id
1 'polypeptide(L)'
;MANSKIFILSAIDIHKRDDKRWQKLFEICKVQHPVWEKKTLNEYKEFEIGWGRLYDIYDFNAAYFIDKDKAIEYAEANMADINESGAYPYIAIIPRCINLMYPESCKEDITVLKYDHTIDKYNIVEADDDEYVMPIIQHYTLQPVSIISKKG
;
A
#
# COMPACT_ATOMS: atom_id res chain seq x y z
N MET A 1 -11.41 11.29 -23.86
CA MET A 1 -12.15 11.94 -22.76
C MET A 1 -11.41 11.60 -21.48
N ALA A 2 -11.11 12.57 -20.62
CA ALA A 2 -10.59 12.22 -19.30
C ALA A 2 -11.70 11.45 -18.57
N ASN A 3 -11.47 10.18 -18.25
CA ASN A 3 -12.42 9.43 -17.44
C ASN A 3 -12.54 10.17 -16.09
N SER A 4 -13.78 10.43 -15.66
CA SER A 4 -14.03 10.94 -14.32
C SER A 4 -13.45 9.96 -13.29
N LYS A 5 -12.89 10.50 -12.22
CA LYS A 5 -12.26 9.70 -11.16
C LYS A 5 -12.97 9.92 -9.84
N ILE A 6 -13.01 8.87 -9.04
CA ILE A 6 -13.13 9.01 -7.59
C ILE A 6 -11.72 8.95 -6.99
N PHE A 7 -11.55 9.58 -5.83
CA PHE A 7 -10.34 9.54 -5.03
C PHE A 7 -10.71 8.88 -3.71
N ILE A 8 -10.16 7.71 -3.49
CA ILE A 8 -10.38 6.92 -2.28
C ILE A 8 -9.29 7.31 -1.28
N LEU A 9 -9.70 7.78 -0.11
CA LEU A 9 -8.80 8.06 1.00
C LEU A 9 -8.74 6.79 1.86
N SER A 10 -7.62 6.09 1.80
CA SER A 10 -7.38 4.87 2.58
C SER A 10 -6.39 5.14 3.70
N ALA A 11 -6.76 4.81 4.93
CA ALA A 11 -5.88 4.87 6.09
C ALA A 11 -5.08 3.57 6.17
N ILE A 12 -3.77 3.68 6.42
CA ILE A 12 -2.83 2.58 6.22
C ILE A 12 -1.88 2.44 7.39
N ASP A 13 -1.77 1.19 7.85
CA ASP A 13 -0.73 0.70 8.71
C ASP A 13 0.11 -0.32 7.95
N ILE A 14 1.42 -0.23 8.07
CA ILE A 14 2.36 -1.05 7.30
C ILE A 14 3.53 -1.49 8.16
N HIS A 15 3.77 -2.81 8.15
CA HIS A 15 4.82 -3.42 8.95
C HIS A 15 5.72 -4.29 8.10
N LYS A 16 7.02 -4.13 8.28
CA LYS A 16 7.99 -5.07 7.71
C LYS A 16 7.83 -6.41 8.40
N ARG A 17 7.73 -7.48 7.61
CA ARG A 17 7.56 -8.84 8.15
C ARG A 17 8.80 -9.27 8.92
N ASP A 18 8.61 -9.65 10.18
CA ASP A 18 9.65 -10.27 11.00
C ASP A 18 9.74 -11.80 10.74
N ASP A 19 10.76 -12.44 11.31
CA ASP A 19 10.97 -13.88 11.11
C ASP A 19 9.82 -14.73 11.64
N LYS A 20 9.18 -14.30 12.73
CA LYS A 20 8.02 -15.00 13.30
C LYS A 20 6.83 -14.97 12.35
N ARG A 21 6.58 -13.82 11.72
CA ARG A 21 5.54 -13.64 10.72
C ARG A 21 5.83 -14.43 9.46
N TRP A 22 7.08 -14.41 8.99
CA TRP A 22 7.51 -15.22 7.86
C TRP A 22 7.31 -16.72 8.10
N GLN A 23 7.70 -17.23 9.27
CA GLN A 23 7.47 -18.62 9.63
C GLN A 23 5.98 -18.96 9.63
N LYS A 24 5.15 -18.11 10.25
CA LYS A 24 3.69 -18.32 10.30
C LYS A 24 3.08 -18.40 8.90
N LEU A 25 3.44 -17.47 8.01
CA LEU A 25 2.94 -17.45 6.64
C LEU A 25 3.42 -18.68 5.85
N PHE A 26 4.65 -19.11 6.06
CA PHE A 26 5.18 -20.32 5.45
C PHE A 26 4.43 -21.58 5.89
N GLU A 27 4.12 -21.72 7.19
CA GLU A 27 3.29 -22.84 7.68
C GLU A 27 1.88 -22.83 7.06
N ILE A 28 1.25 -21.66 6.95
CA ILE A 28 -0.05 -21.52 6.28
C ILE A 28 0.06 -21.91 4.80
N CYS A 29 1.13 -21.47 4.12
CA CYS A 29 1.35 -21.73 2.71
C CYS A 29 1.54 -23.22 2.42
N LYS A 30 2.24 -23.96 3.30
CA LYS A 30 2.35 -25.43 3.19
C LYS A 30 0.99 -26.13 3.21
N VAL A 31 0.10 -25.69 4.10
CA VAL A 31 -1.27 -26.23 4.20
C VAL A 31 -2.09 -25.92 2.95
N GLN A 32 -1.99 -24.71 2.41
CA GLN A 32 -2.74 -24.29 1.22
C GLN A 32 -2.17 -24.88 -0.08
N HIS A 33 -0.85 -25.09 -0.12
CA HIS A 33 -0.10 -25.47 -1.30
C HIS A 33 0.99 -26.49 -0.92
N PRO A 34 0.68 -27.80 -0.90
CA PRO A 34 1.58 -28.85 -0.41
C PRO A 34 2.96 -28.92 -1.11
N VAL A 35 3.12 -28.30 -2.28
CA VAL A 35 4.43 -28.15 -2.95
C VAL A 35 5.47 -27.46 -2.05
N TRP A 36 5.02 -26.59 -1.15
CA TRP A 36 5.87 -25.86 -0.21
C TRP A 36 6.37 -26.71 0.96
N GLU A 37 5.81 -27.90 1.20
CA GLU A 37 6.30 -28.81 2.24
C GLU A 37 7.74 -29.28 2.00
N LYS A 38 8.14 -29.31 0.72
CA LYS A 38 9.49 -29.71 0.28
C LYS A 38 10.45 -28.53 0.12
N LYS A 39 9.98 -27.32 0.40
CA LYS A 39 10.72 -26.06 0.22
C LYS A 39 11.20 -25.53 1.56
N THR A 40 12.15 -24.60 1.51
CA THR A 40 12.68 -23.92 2.69
C THR A 40 11.97 -22.60 2.95
N LEU A 41 12.07 -22.10 4.18
CA LEU A 41 11.58 -20.76 4.52
C LEU A 41 12.26 -19.67 3.67
N ASN A 42 13.55 -19.83 3.32
CA ASN A 42 14.27 -18.87 2.50
C ASN A 42 13.74 -18.83 1.06
N GLU A 43 13.49 -19.99 0.45
CA GLU A 43 12.85 -20.05 -0.87
C GLU A 43 11.46 -19.40 -0.85
N TYR A 44 10.71 -19.55 0.26
CA TYR A 44 9.42 -18.89 0.44
C TYR A 44 9.54 -17.37 0.55
N LYS A 45 10.51 -16.88 1.36
CA LYS A 45 10.81 -15.46 1.47
C LYS A 45 11.20 -14.85 0.13
N GLU A 46 12.11 -15.49 -0.61
CA GLU A 46 12.54 -15.04 -1.94
C GLU A 46 11.37 -14.97 -2.93
N PHE A 47 10.51 -15.99 -2.93
CA PHE A 47 9.30 -15.99 -3.74
C PHE A 47 8.39 -14.80 -3.40
N GLU A 48 7.99 -14.64 -2.13
CA GLU A 48 7.09 -13.57 -1.70
C GLU A 48 7.68 -12.17 -1.95
N ILE A 49 8.99 -11.99 -1.71
CA ILE A 49 9.70 -10.73 -2.02
C ILE A 49 9.70 -10.47 -3.53
N GLY A 50 9.86 -11.51 -4.37
CA GLY A 50 9.70 -11.42 -5.82
C GLY A 50 8.32 -10.94 -6.27
N TRP A 51 7.29 -11.15 -5.44
CA TRP A 51 5.93 -10.63 -5.62
C TRP A 51 5.69 -9.28 -4.91
N GLY A 52 6.73 -8.62 -4.38
CA GLY A 52 6.63 -7.35 -3.65
C GLY A 52 6.06 -7.48 -2.24
N ARG A 53 5.92 -8.70 -1.70
CA ARG A 53 5.27 -8.97 -0.41
C ARG A 53 6.26 -8.99 0.75
N LEU A 54 7.03 -7.91 0.89
CA LEU A 54 7.96 -7.75 2.03
C LEU A 54 7.25 -7.24 3.30
N TYR A 55 6.11 -6.55 3.11
CA TYR A 55 5.38 -5.87 4.17
C TYR A 55 3.99 -6.50 4.33
N ASP A 56 3.48 -6.48 5.56
CA ASP A 56 2.05 -6.62 5.80
C ASP A 56 1.41 -5.24 5.82
N ILE A 57 0.31 -5.09 5.10
CA ILE A 57 -0.44 -3.85 4.96
C ILE A 57 -1.83 -4.10 5.52
N TYR A 58 -2.24 -3.24 6.44
CA TYR A 58 -3.59 -3.19 7.00
C TYR A 58 -4.17 -1.83 6.62
N ASP A 59 -5.30 -1.85 5.93
CA ASP A 59 -5.91 -0.64 5.40
C ASP A 59 -7.43 -0.66 5.52
N PHE A 60 -8.01 0.53 5.51
CA PHE A 60 -9.44 0.71 5.32
C PHE A 60 -9.75 2.01 4.59
N ASN A 61 -10.81 2.00 3.79
CA ASN A 61 -11.29 3.20 3.12
C ASN A 61 -11.99 4.11 4.13
N ALA A 62 -11.39 5.25 4.44
CA ALA A 62 -11.95 6.24 5.34
C ALA A 62 -12.97 7.15 4.64
N ALA A 63 -12.72 7.51 3.36
CA ALA A 63 -13.61 8.41 2.62
C ALA A 63 -13.46 8.30 1.10
N TYR A 64 -14.41 8.91 0.37
CA TYR A 64 -14.45 8.98 -1.08
C TYR A 64 -14.70 10.42 -1.53
N PHE A 65 -13.92 10.89 -2.51
CA PHE A 65 -14.02 12.23 -3.08
C PHE A 65 -14.08 12.18 -4.61
N ILE A 66 -14.56 13.25 -5.24
CA ILE A 66 -14.49 13.44 -6.71
C ILE A 66 -13.39 14.41 -7.13
N ASP A 67 -12.67 14.95 -6.14
CA ASP A 67 -11.63 15.95 -6.29
C ASP A 67 -10.43 15.57 -5.41
N LYS A 68 -9.22 15.61 -5.97
CA LYS A 68 -7.99 15.19 -5.28
C LYS A 68 -7.61 16.16 -4.15
N ASP A 69 -7.72 17.45 -4.43
CA ASP A 69 -7.26 18.49 -3.51
C ASP A 69 -8.16 18.51 -2.26
N LYS A 70 -9.47 18.29 -2.42
CA LYS A 70 -10.37 18.06 -1.29
C LYS A 70 -10.03 16.80 -0.49
N ALA A 71 -9.60 15.72 -1.12
CA ALA A 71 -9.19 14.53 -0.40
C ALA A 71 -7.96 14.82 0.49
N ILE A 72 -6.99 15.59 -0.02
CA ILE A 72 -5.82 16.04 0.74
C ILE A 72 -6.24 16.94 1.90
N GLU A 73 -7.07 17.95 1.64
CA GLU A 73 -7.58 18.89 2.65
C GLU A 73 -8.27 18.13 3.81
N TYR A 74 -9.09 17.12 3.49
CA TYR A 74 -9.78 16.34 4.52
C TYR A 74 -8.86 15.39 5.29
N ALA A 75 -7.82 14.84 4.65
CA ALA A 75 -6.80 14.06 5.34
C ALA A 75 -6.09 14.91 6.40
N GLU A 76 -5.72 16.14 6.05
CA GLU A 76 -5.07 17.10 6.95
C GLU A 76 -6.01 17.59 8.04
N ALA A 77 -7.28 17.86 7.73
CA ALA A 77 -8.23 18.41 8.70
C ALA A 77 -8.73 17.38 9.73
N ASN A 78 -8.73 16.08 9.39
CA ASN A 78 -9.32 15.02 10.23
C ASN A 78 -8.28 14.02 10.75
N MET A 79 -7.01 14.42 10.78
CA MET A 79 -5.89 13.53 11.11
C MET A 79 -6.04 12.77 12.43
N ALA A 80 -6.60 13.38 13.47
CA ALA A 80 -6.77 12.72 14.77
C ALA A 80 -7.73 11.52 14.71
N ASP A 81 -8.79 11.62 13.91
CA ASP A 81 -9.80 10.57 13.75
C ASP A 81 -9.26 9.48 12.81
N ILE A 82 -8.68 9.88 11.68
CA ILE A 82 -8.20 8.93 10.66
C ILE A 82 -6.96 8.15 11.13
N ASN A 83 -6.04 8.79 11.86
CA ASN A 83 -4.85 8.14 12.38
C ASN A 83 -5.15 7.14 13.51
N GLU A 84 -6.37 7.16 14.07
CA GLU A 84 -6.82 6.30 15.18
C GLU A 84 -5.76 6.16 16.30
N SER A 85 -5.39 7.29 16.90
CA SER A 85 -4.34 7.36 17.94
C SER A 85 -2.94 6.85 17.51
N GLY A 86 -2.61 6.94 16.23
CA GLY A 86 -1.31 6.52 15.69
C GLY A 86 -1.31 5.12 15.09
N ALA A 87 -2.45 4.43 15.03
CA ALA A 87 -2.55 3.11 14.41
C ALA A 87 -2.37 3.16 12.89
N TYR A 88 -2.75 4.26 12.22
CA TYR A 88 -2.66 4.39 10.76
C TYR A 88 -1.81 5.61 10.37
N PRO A 89 -0.47 5.48 10.47
CA PRO A 89 0.45 6.60 10.23
C PRO A 89 0.53 7.04 8.77
N TYR A 90 -0.06 6.30 7.83
CA TYR A 90 -0.06 6.65 6.41
C TYR A 90 -1.48 6.81 5.87
N ILE A 91 -1.66 7.72 4.91
CA ILE A 91 -2.85 7.84 4.07
C ILE A 91 -2.46 7.62 2.62
N ALA A 92 -3.18 6.80 1.87
CA ALA A 92 -3.12 6.79 0.42
C ALA A 92 -4.37 7.45 -0.18
N ILE A 93 -4.15 8.40 -1.08
CA ILE A 93 -5.20 8.96 -1.94
C ILE A 93 -5.10 8.26 -3.29
N ILE A 94 -6.04 7.35 -3.50
CA ILE A 94 -6.03 6.41 -4.60
C ILE A 94 -7.03 6.89 -5.66
N PRO A 95 -6.59 7.35 -6.83
CA PRO A 95 -7.51 7.64 -7.93
C PRO A 95 -8.13 6.34 -8.40
N ARG A 96 -9.40 6.35 -8.83
CA ARG A 96 -10.03 5.26 -9.58
C ARG A 96 -10.94 5.81 -10.67
N CYS A 97 -10.73 5.39 -11.91
CA CYS A 97 -11.64 5.69 -13.01
C CYS A 97 -13.05 5.11 -12.75
N ILE A 98 -14.09 5.90 -12.98
CA ILE A 98 -15.48 5.43 -12.89
C ILE A 98 -15.97 4.87 -14.23
N ASN A 99 -17.00 4.03 -14.18
CA ASN A 99 -17.63 3.40 -15.35
C ASN A 99 -16.68 2.54 -16.20
N LEU A 100 -15.67 1.93 -15.56
CA LEU A 100 -14.73 1.01 -16.19
C LEU A 100 -14.68 -0.30 -15.39
N MET A 101 -14.54 -1.42 -16.10
CA MET A 101 -14.26 -2.72 -15.50
C MET A 101 -12.75 -2.85 -15.27
N TYR A 102 -12.34 -3.35 -14.10
CA TYR A 102 -10.94 -3.42 -13.64
C TYR A 102 -10.25 -2.04 -13.54
N PRO A 103 -10.82 -1.08 -12.77
CA PRO A 103 -10.25 0.27 -12.65
C PRO A 103 -8.79 0.27 -12.17
N GLU A 104 -8.38 -0.72 -11.38
CA GLU A 104 -7.02 -0.94 -10.90
C GLU A 104 -5.99 -1.27 -12.00
N SER A 105 -6.44 -1.65 -13.21
CA SER A 105 -5.56 -1.81 -14.37
C SER A 105 -5.08 -0.49 -14.98
N CYS A 106 -5.72 0.62 -14.62
CA CYS A 106 -5.32 1.95 -15.08
C CYS A 106 -4.05 2.40 -14.35
N LYS A 107 -3.08 2.95 -15.09
CA LYS A 107 -1.94 3.60 -14.46
C LYS A 107 -2.41 4.86 -13.74
N GLU A 108 -2.36 4.82 -12.41
CA GLU A 108 -2.86 5.87 -11.54
C GLU A 108 -1.75 6.38 -10.63
N ASP A 109 -1.74 7.68 -10.41
CA ASP A 109 -0.77 8.36 -9.57
C ASP A 109 -1.34 8.46 -8.15
N ILE A 110 -0.85 7.58 -7.27
CA ILE A 110 -1.29 7.47 -5.88
C ILE A 110 -0.46 8.43 -5.05
N THR A 111 -1.12 9.32 -4.31
CA THR A 111 -0.45 10.20 -3.37
C THR A 111 -0.44 9.57 -2.00
N VAL A 112 0.73 9.50 -1.37
CA VAL A 112 0.89 8.99 -0.01
C VAL A 112 1.20 10.17 0.92
N LEU A 113 0.51 10.21 2.05
CA LEU A 113 0.80 11.12 3.14
C LEU A 113 1.26 10.33 4.35
N LYS A 114 2.19 10.89 5.12
CA LYS A 114 2.67 10.33 6.38
C LYS A 114 2.39 11.30 7.52
N TYR A 115 1.91 10.77 8.64
CA TYR A 115 1.68 11.54 9.84
C TYR A 115 3.00 11.91 10.51
N ASP A 116 3.19 13.21 10.75
CA ASP A 116 4.30 13.77 11.50
C ASP A 116 3.81 14.14 12.90
N HIS A 117 4.24 13.36 13.89
CA HIS A 117 3.93 13.57 15.30
C HIS A 117 4.50 14.88 15.87
N THR A 118 5.50 15.49 15.23
CA THR A 118 6.14 16.72 15.74
C THR A 118 5.29 17.96 15.49
N ILE A 119 4.56 17.99 14.38
CA ILE A 119 3.69 19.09 13.99
C ILE A 119 2.21 18.72 13.99
N ASP A 120 1.88 17.48 14.35
CA ASP A 120 0.52 16.92 14.38
C ASP A 120 -0.19 17.13 13.04
N LYS A 121 0.44 16.68 11.95
CA LYS A 121 -0.07 16.83 10.57
C LYS A 121 0.36 15.69 9.66
N TYR A 122 -0.47 15.39 8.66
CA TYR A 122 -0.06 14.62 7.50
C TYR A 122 0.73 15.48 6.52
N ASN A 123 1.83 14.93 5.99
CA ASN A 123 2.60 15.54 4.90
C ASN A 123 2.70 14.58 3.73
N ILE A 124 2.64 15.10 2.50
CA ILE A 124 2.94 14.30 1.31
C ILE A 124 4.39 13.81 1.39
N VAL A 125 4.58 12.52 1.11
CA VAL A 125 5.90 11.87 1.11
C VAL A 125 6.13 11.16 -0.21
N GLU A 126 7.34 11.27 -0.74
CA GLU A 126 7.73 10.63 -1.99
C GLU A 126 8.43 9.29 -1.74
N ALA A 127 8.49 8.47 -2.79
CA ALA A 127 9.10 7.14 -2.77
C ALA A 127 10.57 7.12 -2.31
N ASP A 128 11.31 8.18 -2.62
CA ASP A 128 12.73 8.30 -2.29
C ASP A 128 12.96 8.74 -0.83
N ASP A 129 11.94 9.27 -0.15
CA ASP A 129 12.02 9.82 1.21
C ASP A 129 11.62 8.82 2.29
N ASP A 130 10.80 7.81 1.97
CA ASP A 130 10.28 6.84 2.93
C ASP A 130 10.13 5.43 2.30
N GLU A 131 10.75 4.43 2.95
CA GLU A 131 10.81 3.05 2.44
C GLU A 131 9.44 2.37 2.28
N TYR A 132 8.40 2.89 2.95
CA TYR A 132 7.05 2.31 2.94
C TYR A 132 6.16 2.85 1.81
N VAL A 133 6.51 3.98 1.20
CA VAL A 133 5.69 4.62 0.15
C VAL A 133 5.54 3.72 -1.07
N MET A 134 6.62 3.12 -1.56
CA MET A 134 6.54 2.22 -2.71
C MET A 134 5.73 0.95 -2.45
N PRO A 135 5.93 0.24 -1.33
CA PRO A 135 5.05 -0.86 -0.93
C PRO A 135 3.56 -0.48 -0.87
N ILE A 136 3.23 0.71 -0.35
CA ILE A 136 1.85 1.23 -0.30
C ILE A 136 1.30 1.40 -1.72
N ILE A 137 2.04 2.06 -2.61
CA ILE A 137 1.60 2.26 -4.01
C ILE A 137 1.42 0.91 -4.72
N GLN A 138 2.34 -0.04 -4.50
CA GLN A 138 2.29 -1.38 -5.10
C GLN A 138 1.06 -2.18 -4.64
N HIS A 139 0.67 -2.04 -3.38
CA HIS A 139 -0.53 -2.69 -2.82
C HIS A 139 -1.79 -2.40 -3.66
N TYR A 140 -1.91 -1.17 -4.17
CA TYR A 140 -3.10 -0.71 -4.88
C TYR A 140 -3.00 -0.74 -6.41
N THR A 141 -1.87 -1.11 -7.00
CA THR A 141 -1.67 -0.98 -8.45
C THR A 141 -1.78 -2.29 -9.24
N LEU A 142 -1.98 -3.45 -8.60
CA LEU A 142 -2.07 -4.80 -9.20
C LEU A 142 -1.00 -5.17 -10.26
N GLN A 143 0.00 -4.33 -10.52
CA GLN A 143 1.03 -4.62 -11.50
C GLN A 143 2.13 -5.43 -10.82
N PRO A 144 2.45 -6.64 -11.31
CA PRO A 144 3.63 -7.35 -10.84
C PRO A 144 4.85 -6.48 -11.10
N VAL A 145 5.76 -6.42 -10.12
CA VAL A 145 7.01 -5.68 -10.23
C VAL A 145 7.78 -6.23 -11.43
N SER A 146 7.77 -5.50 -12.55
CA SER A 146 8.86 -5.62 -13.49
C SER A 146 10.06 -5.01 -12.79
N ILE A 147 10.95 -5.85 -12.28
CA ILE A 147 12.28 -5.41 -11.88
C ILE A 147 12.84 -4.76 -13.13
N ILE A 148 12.86 -3.43 -13.18
CA ILE A 148 13.60 -2.70 -14.19
C ILE A 148 15.06 -3.02 -13.88
N SER A 149 15.54 -4.12 -14.45
CA SER A 149 16.95 -4.36 -14.67
C SER A 149 17.41 -3.18 -15.52
N LYS A 150 17.94 -2.13 -14.89
CA LYS A 150 18.81 -1.20 -15.58
C LYS A 150 19.98 -2.05 -16.08
N LYS A 151 19.89 -2.55 -17.31
CA LYS A 151 21.07 -2.99 -18.04
C LYS A 151 21.92 -1.74 -18.21
N GLY A 152 23.07 -1.74 -17.54
CA GLY A 152 24.16 -0.82 -17.85
C GLY A 152 24.72 -1.07 -19.23
#